data_AF-A0A931MR48-F1
#
_entry.id   AF-A0A931MR48-F1
#
_cell.length_a   1.000
_cell.length_b   1.000
_cell.length_c   1.000
_cell.angle_alpha   90.00
_cell.angle_beta   90.00
_cell.angle_gamma   90.00
#
_symmetry.space_group_name_H-M   'P 1'
#
loop_
_entity.id
_entity.type
_entity.pdbx_description
1 polymer ?
#
loop_
_entity_poly.entity_id
_entity_poly.type
_entity_poly.pdbx_seq_one_letter_code
_entity_poly.pdbx_strand_id
1 'polypeptide(L)'
;MVGLAVGAVLIVLAGGSPLEAYGTMLDAALGGDTQLGRLLTGMTPLVLMGLGYAVAYRTGFVTIGAQGHYDVGAITATAVVLGLPLGSSWVAIPVVAVTAAAAGALVGAVAGVLKARLGVNEIISSLMLNYLVFYGLAWAVRKPLANPNGFTPESERIPEWAQLATFPGTKIHLGVLVAVLAVPAVWWLMRSTRFGFASQVVGESPTVAAANGIDVARTVITASLISGALGGIAGAIMLLGSEFRLSLAISSGIGFTAIVVALLGRRNPFGIVLAAALVSGLTLGGQAVQRTQEIPASIGTVVQAVMILTVLVANRIVERAR
;
A
#
# COMPACT_ATOMS: atom_id res chain seq x y z
N MET A 1 4.19 23.68 -5.31
CA MET A 1 4.68 24.69 -6.26
C MET A 1 5.85 24.19 -7.09
N VAL A 2 7.03 23.90 -6.50
CA VAL A 2 8.21 23.43 -7.27
C VAL A 2 7.94 22.13 -8.05
N GLY A 3 7.28 21.14 -7.46
CA GLY A 3 6.94 19.88 -8.15
C GLY A 3 6.00 20.05 -9.34
N LEU A 4 5.04 20.99 -9.25
CA LEU A 4 4.18 21.36 -10.37
C LEU A 4 5.00 22.10 -11.44
N ALA A 5 5.87 23.04 -11.06
CA ALA A 5 6.70 23.75 -12.03
C ALA A 5 7.61 22.80 -12.84
N VAL A 6 8.25 21.83 -12.20
CA VAL A 6 9.06 20.83 -12.91
C VAL A 6 8.19 19.92 -13.78
N GLY A 7 7.00 19.54 -13.31
CA GLY A 7 6.06 18.78 -14.12
C GLY A 7 5.62 19.53 -15.38
N ALA A 8 5.42 20.84 -15.29
CA ALA A 8 5.04 21.68 -16.42
C ALA A 8 6.15 21.71 -17.46
N VAL A 9 7.42 21.84 -17.03
CA VAL A 9 8.58 21.79 -17.93
C VAL A 9 8.65 20.45 -18.67
N LEU A 10 8.45 19.33 -17.97
CA LEU A 10 8.47 18.00 -18.59
C LEU A 10 7.34 17.81 -19.60
N ILE A 11 6.14 18.34 -19.33
CA ILE A 11 5.00 18.29 -20.25
C ILE A 11 5.30 19.09 -21.52
N VAL A 12 5.88 20.29 -21.40
CA VAL A 12 6.31 21.09 -22.56
C VAL A 12 7.37 20.35 -23.39
N LEU A 13 8.36 19.75 -22.73
CA LEU A 13 9.41 18.96 -23.42
C LEU A 13 8.85 17.74 -24.16
N ALA A 14 7.71 17.21 -23.70
CA ALA A 14 7.00 16.11 -24.34
C ALA A 14 6.07 16.53 -25.48
N GLY A 15 5.99 17.84 -25.77
CA GLY A 15 5.09 18.39 -26.79
C GLY A 15 3.64 18.60 -26.32
N GLY A 16 3.36 18.45 -25.02
CA GLY A 16 2.04 18.68 -24.43
C GLY A 16 1.86 20.10 -23.90
N SER A 17 0.60 20.50 -23.69
CA SER A 17 0.29 21.77 -23.03
C SER A 17 0.13 21.55 -21.51
N PRO A 18 0.89 22.26 -20.65
CA PRO A 18 0.78 22.06 -19.20
C PRO A 18 -0.58 22.40 -18.62
N LEU A 19 -1.25 23.41 -19.17
CA LEU A 19 -2.54 23.87 -18.67
C LEU A 19 -3.64 22.84 -18.94
N GLU A 20 -3.71 22.27 -20.15
CA GLU A 20 -4.67 21.21 -20.45
C GLU A 20 -4.31 19.91 -19.73
N ALA A 21 -3.02 19.62 -19.59
CA ALA A 21 -2.58 18.45 -18.83
C ALA A 21 -3.02 18.55 -17.36
N TYR A 22 -2.83 19.71 -16.70
CA TYR A 22 -3.31 19.89 -15.32
C TYR A 22 -4.82 19.92 -15.20
N GLY A 23 -5.53 20.52 -16.16
CA GLY A 23 -6.99 20.42 -16.24
C GLY A 23 -7.43 18.95 -16.31
N THR A 24 -6.84 18.18 -17.22
CA THR A 24 -7.11 16.74 -17.39
C THR A 24 -6.79 15.94 -16.14
N MET A 25 -5.69 16.27 -15.44
CA MET A 25 -5.32 15.60 -14.19
C MET A 25 -6.34 15.89 -13.07
N LEU A 26 -6.83 17.13 -12.96
CA LEU A 26 -7.85 17.50 -11.99
C LEU A 26 -9.19 16.83 -12.33
N ASP A 27 -9.59 16.82 -13.59
CA ASP A 27 -10.81 16.15 -14.04
C ASP A 27 -10.73 14.64 -13.84
N ALA A 28 -9.56 14.04 -14.07
CA ALA A 28 -9.35 12.61 -13.82
C ALA A 28 -9.42 12.23 -12.34
N ALA A 29 -9.16 13.17 -11.44
CA ALA A 29 -9.24 12.96 -9.99
C ALA A 29 -10.62 13.32 -9.40
N LEU A 30 -11.23 14.41 -9.86
CA LEU A 30 -12.40 15.04 -9.22
C LEU A 30 -13.56 15.35 -10.19
N GLY A 31 -13.44 15.06 -11.48
CA GLY A 31 -14.41 15.45 -12.52
C GLY A 31 -15.75 14.68 -12.51
N GLY A 32 -16.02 13.87 -11.47
CA GLY A 32 -17.30 13.16 -11.30
C GLY A 32 -17.23 11.99 -10.33
N ASP A 33 -18.38 11.39 -10.02
CA ASP A 33 -18.51 10.30 -9.04
C ASP A 33 -17.69 9.06 -9.41
N THR A 34 -17.52 8.79 -10.70
CA THR A 34 -16.70 7.68 -11.19
C THR A 34 -15.20 7.94 -10.98
N GLN A 35 -14.75 9.17 -11.22
CA GLN A 35 -13.36 9.60 -11.05
C GLN A 35 -13.01 9.64 -9.58
N LEU A 36 -13.88 10.20 -8.75
CA LEU A 36 -13.77 10.16 -7.30
C LEU A 36 -13.74 8.71 -6.80
N GLY A 37 -14.57 7.83 -7.39
CA GLY A 37 -14.56 6.43 -7.04
C GLY A 37 -13.24 5.72 -7.35
N ARG A 38 -12.63 6.00 -8.50
CA ARG A 38 -11.30 5.50 -8.85
C ARG A 38 -10.22 6.06 -7.93
N LEU A 39 -10.31 7.34 -7.56
CA LEU A 39 -9.39 7.98 -6.62
C LEU A 39 -9.41 7.27 -5.26
N LEU A 40 -10.61 7.07 -4.69
CA LEU A 40 -10.80 6.43 -3.39
C LEU A 40 -10.37 4.96 -3.41
N THR A 41 -10.73 4.23 -4.45
CA THR A 41 -10.31 2.84 -4.66
C THR A 41 -8.79 2.74 -4.82
N GLY A 42 -8.16 3.61 -5.61
CA GLY A 42 -6.71 3.62 -5.82
C GLY A 42 -5.89 4.02 -4.58
N MET A 43 -6.40 4.93 -3.75
CA MET A 43 -5.71 5.32 -2.51
C MET A 43 -5.86 4.28 -1.39
N THR A 44 -6.87 3.42 -1.44
CA THR A 44 -7.16 2.42 -0.38
C THR A 44 -5.94 1.56 -0.01
N PRO A 45 -5.28 0.86 -0.94
CA PRO A 45 -4.10 0.07 -0.61
C PRO A 45 -2.92 0.93 -0.12
N LEU A 46 -2.76 2.15 -0.64
CA LEU A 46 -1.73 3.09 -0.20
C LEU A 46 -1.94 3.52 1.26
N VAL A 47 -3.19 3.79 1.66
CA VAL A 47 -3.52 4.14 3.04
C VAL A 47 -3.21 2.97 3.98
N LEU A 48 -3.70 1.77 3.68
CA LEU A 48 -3.52 0.60 4.54
C LEU A 48 -2.04 0.27 4.74
N MET A 49 -1.27 0.17 3.66
CA MET A 49 0.17 -0.07 3.74
C MET A 49 0.92 1.08 4.41
N GLY A 50 0.53 2.33 4.14
CA GLY A 50 1.14 3.50 4.78
C GLY A 50 0.89 3.55 6.29
N LEU A 51 -0.31 3.19 6.74
CA LEU A 51 -0.64 3.03 8.16
C LEU A 51 0.20 1.91 8.81
N GLY A 52 0.34 0.78 8.12
CA GLY A 52 1.20 -0.32 8.56
C GLY A 52 2.65 0.13 8.74
N TYR A 53 3.19 0.86 7.74
CA TYR A 53 4.52 1.44 7.84
C TYR A 53 4.65 2.41 9.01
N ALA A 54 3.66 3.28 9.25
CA ALA A 54 3.69 4.20 10.39
C ALA A 54 3.71 3.50 11.74
N VAL A 55 2.99 2.38 11.90
CA VAL A 55 3.02 1.54 13.10
C VAL A 55 4.40 0.91 13.29
N ALA A 56 4.97 0.30 12.23
CA ALA A 56 6.32 -0.27 12.26
C ALA A 56 7.38 0.78 12.60
N TYR A 57 7.37 1.90 11.90
CA TYR A 57 8.35 2.98 12.09
C TYR A 57 8.31 3.53 13.52
N ARG A 58 7.14 3.54 14.17
CA ARG A 58 7.02 4.06 15.54
C ARG A 58 7.92 3.33 16.54
N THR A 59 8.23 2.04 16.33
CA THR A 59 9.17 1.28 17.16
C THR A 59 10.63 1.44 16.76
N GLY A 60 10.94 2.29 15.78
CA GLY A 60 12.26 2.39 15.15
C GLY A 60 12.50 1.33 14.06
N PHE A 61 11.53 0.46 13.77
CA PHE A 61 11.66 -0.57 12.75
C PHE A 61 11.37 -0.01 11.35
N VAL A 62 12.43 0.19 10.56
CA VAL A 62 12.35 0.71 9.19
C VAL A 62 12.25 -0.45 8.19
N THR A 63 11.01 -0.82 7.83
CA THR A 63 10.75 -1.91 6.87
C THR A 63 10.55 -1.38 5.44
N ILE A 64 11.12 -2.08 4.46
CA ILE A 64 10.78 -1.90 3.03
C ILE A 64 9.93 -3.11 2.53
N GLY A 65 9.42 -3.93 3.44
CA GLY A 65 8.69 -5.17 3.17
C GLY A 65 7.22 -5.00 2.75
N ALA A 66 6.74 -3.76 2.61
CA ALA A 66 5.33 -3.47 2.33
C ALA A 66 4.84 -4.13 1.03
N GLN A 67 5.70 -4.20 0.01
CA GLN A 67 5.40 -4.85 -1.26
C GLN A 67 5.15 -6.35 -1.07
N GLY A 68 5.99 -7.05 -0.31
CA GLY A 68 5.84 -8.47 -0.03
C GLY A 68 4.60 -8.77 0.81
N HIS A 69 4.24 -7.92 1.78
CA HIS A 69 2.98 -8.06 2.53
C HIS A 69 1.76 -7.97 1.60
N TYR A 70 1.78 -7.02 0.68
CA TYR A 70 0.74 -6.84 -0.33
C TYR A 70 0.65 -8.02 -1.29
N ASP A 71 1.78 -8.46 -1.85
CA ASP A 71 1.83 -9.56 -2.80
C ASP A 71 1.34 -10.88 -2.16
N VAL A 72 1.80 -11.20 -0.95
CA VAL A 72 1.35 -12.41 -0.25
C VAL A 72 -0.14 -12.37 0.07
N GLY A 73 -0.67 -11.19 0.43
CA GLY A 73 -2.10 -10.98 0.64
C GLY A 73 -2.93 -11.30 -0.59
N ALA A 74 -2.49 -10.86 -1.78
CA ALA A 74 -3.15 -11.16 -3.04
C ALA A 74 -3.04 -12.66 -3.42
N ILE A 75 -1.88 -13.29 -3.20
CA ILE A 75 -1.72 -14.74 -3.41
C ILE A 75 -2.69 -15.51 -2.53
N THR A 76 -2.72 -15.21 -1.22
CA THR A 76 -3.59 -15.90 -0.27
C THR A 76 -5.06 -15.68 -0.57
N ALA A 77 -5.47 -14.45 -0.91
CA ALA A 77 -6.84 -14.17 -1.33
C ALA A 77 -7.27 -15.01 -2.53
N THR A 78 -6.41 -15.12 -3.55
CA THR A 78 -6.65 -15.94 -4.74
C THR A 78 -6.78 -17.42 -4.38
N ALA A 79 -5.83 -17.94 -3.59
CA ALA A 79 -5.80 -19.33 -3.18
C ALA A 79 -7.03 -19.72 -2.34
N VAL A 80 -7.47 -18.84 -1.45
CA VAL A 80 -8.65 -19.07 -0.61
C VAL A 80 -9.93 -19.06 -1.43
N VAL A 81 -10.10 -18.09 -2.32
CA VAL A 81 -11.34 -17.98 -3.11
C VAL A 81 -11.46 -19.09 -4.15
N LEU A 82 -10.36 -19.45 -4.83
CA LEU A 82 -10.38 -20.48 -5.86
C LEU A 82 -10.24 -21.89 -5.29
N GLY A 83 -9.60 -22.04 -4.13
CA GLY A 83 -9.32 -23.35 -3.52
C GLY A 83 -10.37 -23.85 -2.52
N LEU A 84 -11.21 -22.96 -1.98
CA LEU A 84 -12.22 -23.35 -0.98
C LEU A 84 -13.66 -23.12 -1.50
N PRO A 85 -14.58 -24.08 -1.26
CA PRO A 85 -15.98 -23.93 -1.62
C PRO A 85 -16.72 -23.04 -0.61
N LEU A 86 -16.48 -21.73 -0.63
CA LEU A 86 -17.03 -20.77 0.36
C LEU A 86 -18.50 -20.42 0.10
N GLY A 87 -18.97 -20.55 -1.15
CA GLY A 87 -20.39 -20.48 -1.55
C GLY A 87 -21.11 -19.12 -1.41
N SER A 88 -20.57 -18.17 -0.66
CA SER A 88 -21.19 -16.85 -0.43
C SER A 88 -20.18 -15.75 -0.13
N SER A 89 -20.46 -14.54 -0.61
CA SER A 89 -19.66 -13.32 -0.37
C SER A 89 -19.51 -13.01 1.12
N TRP A 90 -20.57 -13.23 1.89
CA TRP A 90 -20.62 -12.96 3.33
C TRP A 90 -19.63 -13.80 4.14
N VAL A 91 -19.28 -14.98 3.63
CA VAL A 91 -18.28 -15.87 4.24
C VAL A 91 -16.91 -15.62 3.62
N ALA A 92 -16.84 -15.48 2.29
CA ALA A 92 -15.56 -15.34 1.62
C ALA A 92 -14.81 -14.06 1.97
N ILE A 93 -15.49 -12.90 2.05
CA ILE A 93 -14.82 -11.62 2.33
C ILE A 93 -14.14 -11.64 3.72
N PRO A 94 -14.82 -12.03 4.82
CA PRO A 94 -14.16 -12.14 6.13
C PRO A 94 -13.04 -13.18 6.16
N VAL A 95 -13.25 -14.36 5.56
CA VAL A 95 -12.23 -15.43 5.55
C VAL A 95 -10.99 -14.97 4.79
N VAL A 96 -11.16 -14.34 3.63
CA VAL A 96 -10.04 -13.75 2.88
C VAL A 96 -9.37 -12.64 3.68
N ALA A 97 -10.12 -11.74 4.31
CA ALA A 97 -9.53 -10.67 5.11
C ALA A 97 -8.66 -11.22 6.25
N VAL A 98 -9.14 -12.23 6.98
CA VAL A 98 -8.40 -12.86 8.10
C VAL A 98 -7.17 -13.61 7.59
N THR A 99 -7.33 -14.41 6.53
CA THR A 99 -6.21 -15.22 6.00
C THR A 99 -5.15 -14.37 5.33
N ALA A 100 -5.54 -13.34 4.57
CA ALA A 100 -4.60 -12.38 3.97
C ALA A 100 -3.89 -11.54 5.04
N ALA A 101 -4.61 -11.10 6.08
CA ALA A 101 -4.00 -10.44 7.23
C ALA A 101 -2.99 -11.35 7.93
N ALA A 102 -3.34 -12.62 8.17
CA ALA A 102 -2.44 -13.59 8.80
C ALA A 102 -1.20 -13.86 7.94
N ALA A 103 -1.36 -14.06 6.63
CA ALA A 103 -0.25 -14.29 5.71
C ALA A 103 0.70 -13.08 5.66
N GLY A 104 0.15 -11.88 5.51
CA GLY A 104 0.93 -10.64 5.55
C GLY A 104 1.65 -10.45 6.90
N ALA A 105 0.95 -10.71 8.01
CA ALA A 105 1.51 -10.64 9.36
C ALA A 105 2.66 -11.63 9.54
N LEU A 106 2.53 -12.87 9.06
CA LEU A 106 3.59 -13.88 9.13
C LEU A 106 4.84 -13.43 8.36
N VAL A 107 4.69 -12.93 7.13
CA VAL A 107 5.82 -12.40 6.36
C VAL A 107 6.47 -11.23 7.08
N GLY A 108 5.68 -10.28 7.61
CA GLY A 108 6.21 -9.15 8.37
C GLY A 108 6.86 -9.54 9.69
N ALA A 109 6.36 -10.59 10.34
CA ALA A 109 6.92 -11.13 11.56
C ALA A 109 8.32 -11.70 11.33
N VAL A 110 8.58 -12.33 10.18
CA VAL A 110 9.92 -12.87 9.87
C VAL A 110 10.96 -11.74 9.93
N ALA A 111 10.78 -10.63 9.19
CA ALA A 111 11.70 -9.50 9.26
C ALA A 111 11.78 -8.88 10.67
N GLY A 112 10.63 -8.75 11.35
CA GLY A 112 10.58 -8.22 12.71
C GLY A 112 11.34 -9.06 13.71
N VAL A 113 11.23 -10.40 13.64
CA VAL A 113 11.95 -11.34 14.52
C VAL A 113 13.45 -11.31 14.22
N LEU A 114 13.84 -11.32 12.94
CA LEU A 114 15.25 -11.24 12.54
C LEU A 114 15.90 -9.96 13.07
N LYS A 115 15.21 -8.82 12.98
CA LYS A 115 15.70 -7.57 13.58
C LYS A 115 15.73 -7.62 15.10
N ALA A 116 14.60 -7.98 15.72
CA ALA A 116 14.38 -7.86 17.16
C ALA A 116 15.23 -8.83 17.99
N ARG A 117 15.49 -10.04 17.46
CA ARG A 117 16.21 -11.10 18.20
C ARG A 117 17.62 -11.34 17.70
N LEU A 118 17.85 -11.18 16.39
CA LEU A 118 19.13 -11.51 15.78
C LEU A 118 19.93 -10.28 15.33
N GLY A 119 19.38 -9.07 15.50
CA GLY A 119 20.06 -7.82 15.11
C GLY A 119 20.30 -7.70 13.60
N VAL A 120 19.61 -8.49 12.78
CA VAL A 120 19.74 -8.45 11.32
C VAL A 120 19.22 -7.10 10.82
N ASN A 121 19.89 -6.55 9.80
CA ASN A 121 19.47 -5.32 9.16
C ASN A 121 18.04 -5.46 8.60
N GLU A 122 17.15 -4.61 9.10
CA GLU A 122 15.72 -4.58 8.80
C GLU A 122 15.42 -4.23 7.34
N ILE A 123 16.27 -3.41 6.71
CA ILE A 123 16.13 -3.03 5.30
C ILE A 123 16.45 -4.23 4.41
N ILE A 124 17.59 -4.89 4.65
CA ILE A 124 18.02 -6.04 3.85
C ILE A 124 17.05 -7.21 4.02
N SER A 125 16.69 -7.56 5.26
CA SER A 125 15.81 -8.69 5.54
C SER A 125 14.41 -8.49 4.94
N SER A 126 13.81 -7.29 5.09
CA SER A 126 12.51 -7.00 4.50
C SER A 126 12.54 -6.94 2.97
N LEU A 127 13.62 -6.44 2.37
CA LEU A 127 13.80 -6.45 0.92
C LEU A 127 13.95 -7.87 0.37
N MET A 128 14.73 -8.73 1.04
CA MET A 128 14.88 -10.14 0.64
C MET A 128 13.56 -10.89 0.73
N LEU A 129 12.72 -10.60 1.73
CA LEU A 129 11.38 -11.18 1.82
C LEU A 129 10.47 -10.72 0.69
N ASN A 130 10.58 -9.48 0.21
CA ASN A 130 9.83 -9.06 -0.99
C ASN A 130 10.17 -9.95 -2.18
N TYR A 131 11.47 -10.20 -2.43
CA TYR A 131 11.88 -11.08 -3.54
C TYR A 131 11.38 -12.51 -3.35
N LEU A 132 11.47 -13.05 -2.13
CA LEU A 132 10.94 -14.38 -1.82
C LEU A 132 9.45 -14.48 -2.17
N VAL A 133 8.65 -13.50 -1.73
CA VAL A 133 7.22 -13.46 -2.03
C VAL A 133 6.97 -13.25 -3.52
N PHE A 134 7.72 -12.37 -4.20
CA PHE A 134 7.58 -12.13 -5.63
C PHE A 134 7.86 -13.40 -6.46
N TYR A 135 8.92 -14.15 -6.14
CA TYR A 135 9.18 -15.43 -6.81
C TYR A 135 8.13 -16.49 -6.43
N GLY A 136 7.60 -16.44 -5.21
CA GLY A 136 6.43 -17.22 -4.81
C GLY A 136 5.18 -16.90 -5.64
N LEU A 137 4.90 -15.61 -5.90
CA LEU A 137 3.85 -15.14 -6.80
C LEU A 137 4.07 -15.67 -8.22
N ALA A 138 5.28 -15.52 -8.76
CA ALA A 138 5.65 -15.97 -10.09
C ALA A 138 5.48 -17.48 -10.27
N TRP A 139 5.80 -18.26 -9.24
CA TRP A 139 5.53 -19.69 -9.20
C TRP A 139 4.02 -19.97 -9.09
N ALA A 140 3.30 -19.24 -8.23
CA ALA A 140 1.88 -19.47 -7.97
C ALA A 140 1.01 -19.31 -9.23
N VAL A 141 1.22 -18.24 -9.99
CA VAL A 141 0.46 -17.94 -11.23
C VAL A 141 0.82 -18.85 -12.42
N ARG A 142 1.86 -19.68 -12.29
CA ARG A 142 2.30 -20.64 -13.32
C ARG A 142 1.97 -22.09 -13.00
N LYS A 143 1.74 -22.41 -11.72
CA LYS A 143 1.47 -23.79 -11.27
C LYS A 143 0.19 -23.88 -10.44
N PRO A 144 0.19 -23.64 -9.12
CA PRO A 144 -0.95 -23.99 -8.26
C PRO A 144 -2.19 -23.13 -8.50
N LEU A 145 -2.03 -21.89 -8.97
CA LEU A 145 -3.13 -20.95 -9.21
C LEU A 145 -3.25 -20.58 -10.69
N ALA A 146 -2.56 -21.26 -11.59
CA ALA A 146 -2.62 -20.97 -13.02
C ALA A 146 -4.00 -21.28 -13.57
N ASN A 147 -4.52 -20.42 -14.44
CA ASN A 147 -5.71 -20.72 -15.22
C ASN A 147 -5.43 -21.91 -16.17
N PRO A 148 -6.11 -23.07 -16.03
CA PRO A 148 -5.89 -24.23 -16.89
C PRO A 148 -6.14 -23.94 -18.37
N ASN A 149 -7.00 -22.97 -18.66
CA ASN A 149 -7.40 -22.56 -20.01
C ASN A 149 -6.72 -21.26 -20.46
N GLY A 150 -5.79 -20.71 -19.67
CA GLY A 150 -5.10 -19.46 -19.96
C GLY A 150 -3.79 -19.67 -20.71
N PHE A 151 -3.51 -18.80 -21.68
CA PHE A 151 -2.22 -18.79 -22.40
C PHE A 151 -1.16 -17.89 -21.74
N THR A 152 -1.54 -17.14 -20.70
CA THR A 152 -0.66 -16.22 -19.96
C THR A 152 -0.53 -16.66 -18.50
N PRO A 153 0.57 -16.32 -17.81
CA PRO A 153 0.78 -16.68 -16.41
C PRO A 153 -0.08 -15.80 -15.48
N GLU A 154 -1.35 -16.15 -15.40
CA GLU A 154 -2.38 -15.51 -14.58
C GLU A 154 -3.34 -16.56 -13.98
N SER A 155 -4.02 -16.18 -12.89
CA SER A 155 -5.05 -17.03 -12.30
C SER A 155 -6.35 -17.04 -13.07
N GLU A 156 -7.22 -17.99 -12.74
CA GLU A 156 -8.63 -17.87 -13.07
C GLU A 156 -9.20 -16.56 -12.51
N ARG A 157 -10.24 -16.06 -13.17
CA ARG A 157 -10.91 -14.84 -12.73
C ARG A 157 -11.65 -15.15 -11.43
N ILE A 158 -11.46 -14.29 -10.43
CA ILE A 158 -12.21 -14.32 -9.19
C ILE A 158 -13.70 -14.26 -9.52
N PRO A 159 -14.52 -15.22 -9.06
CA PRO A 159 -15.93 -15.29 -9.41
C PRO A 159 -16.68 -14.07 -8.83
N GLU A 160 -17.71 -13.59 -9.52
CA GLU A 160 -18.41 -12.35 -9.17
C GLU A 160 -18.97 -12.35 -7.73
N TRP A 161 -19.40 -13.51 -7.24
CA TRP A 161 -19.87 -13.65 -5.85
C TRP A 161 -18.75 -13.43 -4.82
N ALA A 162 -17.48 -13.52 -5.17
CA ALA A 162 -16.34 -13.28 -4.27
C ALA A 162 -15.69 -11.90 -4.48
N GLN A 163 -16.16 -11.12 -5.46
CA GLN A 163 -15.68 -9.77 -5.72
C GLN A 163 -16.27 -8.78 -4.69
N LEU A 164 -15.50 -7.75 -4.32
CA LEU A 164 -15.99 -6.71 -3.42
C LEU A 164 -17.13 -5.93 -4.10
N ALA A 165 -18.28 -5.86 -3.44
CA ALA A 165 -19.39 -5.08 -3.92
C ALA A 165 -18.99 -3.61 -4.13
N THR A 166 -19.50 -3.03 -5.21
CA THR A 166 -19.28 -1.62 -5.57
C THR A 166 -20.55 -0.83 -5.25
N PHE A 167 -20.43 0.40 -4.75
CA PHE A 167 -21.59 1.26 -4.52
C PHE A 167 -22.27 1.61 -5.87
N PRO A 168 -23.60 1.48 -5.99
CA PRO A 168 -24.33 1.75 -7.23
C PRO A 168 -24.01 3.14 -7.80
N GLY A 169 -23.77 3.22 -9.11
CA GLY A 169 -23.43 4.48 -9.80
C GLY A 169 -21.98 4.96 -9.61
N THR A 170 -21.16 4.25 -8.82
CA THR A 170 -19.76 4.62 -8.57
C THR A 170 -18.80 3.48 -8.91
N LYS A 171 -17.49 3.75 -8.81
CA LYS A 171 -16.42 2.72 -8.84
C LYS A 171 -15.79 2.50 -7.46
N ILE A 172 -16.52 2.83 -6.40
CA ILE A 172 -16.09 2.67 -5.00
C ILE A 172 -16.41 1.25 -4.56
N HIS A 173 -15.40 0.43 -4.32
CA HIS A 173 -15.60 -0.90 -3.73
C HIS A 173 -15.57 -0.85 -2.20
N LEU A 174 -16.17 -1.84 -1.54
CA LEU A 174 -16.23 -1.93 -0.06
C LEU A 174 -14.86 -1.88 0.65
N GLY A 175 -13.75 -2.17 -0.04
CA GLY A 175 -12.39 -2.00 0.50
C GLY A 175 -12.08 -0.57 0.99
N VAL A 176 -12.73 0.46 0.44
CA VAL A 176 -12.59 1.85 0.90
C VAL A 176 -13.05 1.97 2.35
N LEU A 177 -14.12 1.27 2.74
CA LEU A 177 -14.62 1.26 4.11
C LEU A 177 -13.58 0.67 5.07
N VAL A 178 -12.85 -0.37 4.64
CA VAL A 178 -11.77 -0.96 5.44
C VAL A 178 -10.66 0.05 5.69
N ALA A 179 -10.24 0.81 4.67
CA ALA A 179 -9.26 1.89 4.85
C ALA A 179 -9.79 3.00 5.78
N VAL A 180 -11.04 3.44 5.58
CA VAL A 180 -11.67 4.47 6.42
C VAL A 180 -11.75 4.05 7.88
N LEU A 181 -12.04 2.77 8.18
CA LEU A 181 -12.06 2.23 9.54
C LEU A 181 -10.65 2.01 10.10
N ALA A 182 -9.68 1.63 9.27
CA ALA A 182 -8.30 1.42 9.68
C ALA A 182 -7.62 2.71 10.16
N VAL A 183 -7.94 3.86 9.58
CA VAL A 183 -7.35 5.17 9.97
C VAL A 183 -7.60 5.52 11.44
N PRO A 184 -8.85 5.62 11.94
CA PRO A 184 -9.11 5.90 13.34
C PRO A 184 -8.67 4.75 14.25
N ALA A 185 -8.76 3.49 13.81
CA ALA A 185 -8.29 2.34 14.58
C ALA A 185 -6.78 2.40 14.84
N VAL A 186 -5.97 2.66 13.80
CA VAL A 186 -4.52 2.82 13.91
C VAL A 186 -4.17 4.10 14.68
N TRP A 187 -4.89 5.20 14.47
CA TRP A 187 -4.71 6.42 15.27
C TRP A 187 -4.94 6.17 16.76
N TRP A 188 -6.02 5.49 17.12
CA TRP A 188 -6.34 5.14 18.50
C TRP A 188 -5.31 4.17 19.09
N LEU A 189 -4.92 3.13 18.33
CA LEU A 189 -3.86 2.20 18.70
C LEU A 189 -2.56 2.96 19.04
N MET A 190 -2.17 3.87 18.16
CA MET A 190 -0.95 4.65 18.28
C MET A 190 -1.00 5.66 19.44
N ARG A 191 -2.12 6.36 19.64
CA ARG A 191 -2.21 7.47 20.61
C ARG A 191 -2.63 7.03 22.01
N SER A 192 -3.48 6.02 22.12
CA SER A 192 -4.29 5.79 23.32
C SER A 192 -4.03 4.44 23.98
N THR A 193 -3.21 3.56 23.41
CA THR A 193 -2.95 2.22 23.97
C THR A 193 -1.57 2.09 24.61
N ARG A 194 -1.43 1.11 25.51
CA ARG A 194 -0.14 0.71 26.10
C ARG A 194 0.89 0.34 25.04
N PHE A 195 0.45 -0.34 23.97
CA PHE A 195 1.31 -0.66 22.84
C PHE A 195 1.80 0.59 22.11
N GLY A 196 0.94 1.58 21.88
CA GLY A 196 1.33 2.86 21.27
C GLY A 196 2.37 3.63 22.08
N PHE A 197 2.20 3.67 23.41
CA PHE A 197 3.18 4.24 24.33
C PHE A 197 4.50 3.46 24.30
N ALA A 198 4.45 2.14 24.49
CA ALA A 198 5.63 1.28 24.45
C ALA A 198 6.39 1.40 23.12
N SER A 199 5.66 1.44 22.01
CA SER A 199 6.25 1.63 20.68
C SER A 199 7.01 2.94 20.58
N GLN A 200 6.45 4.04 21.09
CA GLN A 200 7.13 5.33 21.08
C GLN A 200 8.42 5.32 21.90
N VAL A 201 8.37 4.80 23.13
CA VAL A 201 9.56 4.73 24.00
C VAL A 201 10.64 3.86 23.35
N VAL A 202 10.26 2.71 22.77
CA VAL A 202 11.17 1.83 22.04
C VAL A 202 11.80 2.53 20.83
N GLY A 203 11.02 3.29 20.06
CA GLY A 203 11.51 4.02 18.90
C GLY A 203 12.42 5.20 19.24
N GLU A 204 12.25 5.81 20.41
CA GLU A 204 13.10 6.90 20.90
C GLU A 204 14.41 6.37 21.51
N SER A 205 14.33 5.35 22.37
CA SER A 205 15.50 4.68 22.94
C SER A 205 15.17 3.26 23.40
N PRO A 206 15.65 2.23 22.68
CA PRO A 206 15.50 0.84 23.10
C PRO A 206 16.10 0.54 24.48
N THR A 207 17.20 1.20 24.84
CA THR A 207 17.88 1.04 26.13
C THR A 207 17.02 1.58 27.27
N VAL A 208 16.43 2.77 27.11
CA VAL A 208 15.51 3.34 28.11
C VAL A 208 14.24 2.52 28.21
N ALA A 209 13.72 2.02 27.09
CA ALA A 209 12.55 1.15 27.08
C ALA A 209 12.80 -0.12 27.91
N ALA A 210 13.93 -0.80 27.68
CA ALA A 210 14.31 -2.01 28.42
C ALA A 210 14.50 -1.73 29.91
N ALA A 211 15.13 -0.60 30.27
CA ALA A 211 15.32 -0.20 31.67
C ALA A 211 13.99 0.07 32.40
N ASN A 212 12.94 0.46 31.67
CA ASN A 212 11.58 0.66 32.19
C ASN A 212 10.69 -0.61 32.08
N GLY A 213 11.29 -1.78 31.83
CA GLY A 213 10.58 -3.06 31.77
C GLY A 213 9.76 -3.30 30.50
N ILE A 214 9.97 -2.49 29.45
CA ILE A 214 9.32 -2.69 28.15
C ILE A 214 10.12 -3.72 27.35
N ASP A 215 9.45 -4.80 26.92
CA ASP A 215 10.04 -5.78 26.02
C ASP A 215 10.17 -5.20 24.60
N VAL A 216 11.38 -4.71 24.29
CA VAL A 216 11.75 -4.14 22.99
C VAL A 216 11.46 -5.13 21.86
N ALA A 217 11.87 -6.39 22.03
CA ALA A 217 11.79 -7.38 20.97
C ALA A 217 10.33 -7.71 20.63
N ARG A 218 9.50 -7.93 21.65
CA ARG A 218 8.07 -8.18 21.48
C ARG A 218 7.35 -6.98 20.87
N THR A 219 7.74 -5.77 21.25
CA THR A 219 7.15 -4.53 20.72
C THR A 219 7.44 -4.38 19.23
N VAL A 220 8.69 -4.59 18.81
CA VAL A 220 9.08 -4.56 17.39
C VAL A 220 8.36 -5.65 16.58
N ILE A 221 8.31 -6.89 17.09
CA ILE A 221 7.63 -8.01 16.41
C ILE A 221 6.12 -7.74 16.28
N THR A 222 5.50 -7.18 17.31
CA THR A 222 4.06 -6.85 17.27
C THR A 222 3.78 -5.74 16.27
N ALA A 223 4.65 -4.72 16.20
CA ALA A 223 4.53 -3.67 15.18
C ALA A 223 4.70 -4.23 13.76
N SER A 224 5.63 -5.16 13.55
CA SER A 224 5.85 -5.79 12.26
C SER A 224 4.69 -6.71 11.84
N LEU A 225 4.08 -7.43 12.79
CA LEU A 225 2.84 -8.19 12.58
C LEU A 225 1.70 -7.29 12.10
N ILE A 226 1.48 -6.15 12.76
CA ILE A 226 0.41 -5.20 12.39
C ILE A 226 0.68 -4.59 11.01
N SER A 227 1.94 -4.22 10.74
CA SER A 227 2.34 -3.73 9.42
C SER A 227 2.10 -4.77 8.32
N GLY A 228 2.43 -6.03 8.61
CA GLY A 228 2.18 -7.16 7.74
C GLY A 228 0.70 -7.40 7.48
N ALA A 229 -0.11 -7.40 8.54
CA ALA A 229 -1.55 -7.60 8.44
C ALA A 229 -2.24 -6.55 7.56
N LEU A 230 -1.93 -5.27 7.77
CA LEU A 230 -2.49 -4.17 6.97
C LEU A 230 -2.05 -4.25 5.50
N GLY A 231 -0.79 -4.65 5.24
CA GLY A 231 -0.31 -4.88 3.88
C GLY A 231 -1.00 -6.07 3.20
N GLY A 232 -1.17 -7.18 3.91
CA GLY A 232 -1.90 -8.35 3.41
C GLY A 232 -3.35 -8.05 3.05
N ILE A 233 -4.05 -7.31 3.91
CA ILE A 233 -5.42 -6.84 3.63
C ILE A 233 -5.44 -5.93 2.40
N ALA A 234 -4.45 -5.04 2.23
CA ALA A 234 -4.36 -4.17 1.06
C ALA A 234 -4.24 -4.97 -0.25
N GLY A 235 -3.43 -6.03 -0.27
CA GLY A 235 -3.29 -6.93 -1.42
C GLY A 235 -4.58 -7.67 -1.75
N ALA A 236 -5.26 -8.20 -0.74
CA ALA A 236 -6.55 -8.86 -0.90
C ALA A 236 -7.62 -7.91 -1.45
N ILE A 237 -7.68 -6.67 -0.94
CA ILE A 237 -8.63 -5.66 -1.43
C ILE A 237 -8.34 -5.31 -2.89
N MET A 238 -7.08 -5.14 -3.29
CA MET A 238 -6.77 -4.82 -4.68
C MET A 238 -7.20 -5.94 -5.62
N LEU A 239 -6.90 -7.19 -5.26
CA LEU A 239 -7.30 -8.36 -6.04
C LEU A 239 -8.82 -8.47 -6.15
N LEU A 240 -9.53 -8.45 -5.01
CA LEU A 240 -10.98 -8.68 -4.98
C LEU A 240 -11.81 -7.47 -5.41
N GLY A 241 -11.21 -6.28 -5.46
CA GLY A 241 -11.93 -5.03 -5.75
C GLY A 241 -11.65 -4.44 -7.12
N SER A 242 -10.48 -4.69 -7.70
CA SER A 242 -10.05 -4.01 -8.94
C SER A 242 -9.48 -4.95 -9.99
N GLU A 243 -8.53 -5.82 -9.64
CA GLU A 243 -7.80 -6.63 -10.63
C GLU A 243 -8.57 -7.91 -11.03
N PHE A 244 -9.25 -8.55 -10.07
CA PHE A 244 -10.00 -9.80 -10.22
C PHE A 244 -9.24 -11.01 -10.79
N ARG A 245 -7.94 -10.85 -11.07
CA ARG A 245 -7.03 -11.90 -11.51
C ARG A 245 -5.67 -11.67 -10.88
N LEU A 246 -5.05 -12.75 -10.45
CA LEU A 246 -3.68 -12.72 -9.96
C LEU A 246 -2.73 -12.84 -11.14
N SER A 247 -1.89 -11.84 -11.35
CA SER A 247 -0.82 -11.85 -12.34
C SER A 247 0.42 -11.18 -11.77
N LEU A 248 1.54 -11.24 -12.47
CA LEU A 248 2.75 -10.51 -12.06
C LEU A 248 2.54 -8.98 -12.01
N ALA A 249 1.56 -8.46 -12.77
CA ALA A 249 1.26 -7.02 -12.81
C ALA A 249 0.71 -6.48 -11.48
N ILE A 250 0.16 -7.35 -10.61
CA ILE A 250 -0.28 -6.93 -9.28
C ILE A 250 0.90 -6.39 -8.47
N SER A 251 2.11 -6.94 -8.67
CA SER A 251 3.34 -6.51 -8.03
C SER A 251 4.00 -5.36 -8.81
N SER A 252 3.30 -4.22 -8.88
CA SER A 252 3.72 -3.04 -9.63
C SER A 252 4.50 -2.01 -8.81
N GLY A 253 4.93 -2.36 -7.59
CA GLY A 253 5.67 -1.45 -6.70
C GLY A 253 4.81 -0.50 -5.87
N ILE A 254 3.51 -0.77 -5.73
CA ILE A 254 2.58 0.01 -4.91
C ILE A 254 3.02 0.07 -3.45
N GLY A 255 3.61 -1.01 -2.92
CA GLY A 255 4.15 -1.06 -1.56
C GLY A 255 5.31 -0.09 -1.32
N PHE A 256 6.21 0.07 -2.30
CA PHE A 256 7.27 1.09 -2.22
C PHE A 256 6.68 2.50 -2.25
N THR A 257 5.65 2.71 -3.08
CA THR A 257 4.91 3.97 -3.14
C THR A 257 4.20 4.28 -1.81
N ALA A 258 3.66 3.27 -1.13
CA ALA A 258 3.01 3.43 0.17
C ALA A 258 3.98 3.87 1.28
N ILE A 259 5.24 3.45 1.23
CA ILE A 259 6.28 3.94 2.16
C ILE A 259 6.47 5.45 1.98
N VAL A 260 6.56 5.90 0.73
CA VAL A 260 6.66 7.33 0.42
C VAL A 260 5.43 8.08 0.92
N VAL A 261 4.24 7.55 0.69
CA VAL A 261 2.97 8.12 1.20
C VAL A 261 3.03 8.26 2.72
N ALA A 262 3.56 7.27 3.44
CA ALA A 262 3.71 7.33 4.89
C ALA A 262 4.67 8.42 5.35
N LEU A 263 5.80 8.58 4.65
CA LEU A 263 6.77 9.63 4.93
C LEU A 263 6.21 11.02 4.63
N LEU A 264 5.51 11.17 3.50
CA LEU A 264 4.83 12.39 3.08
C LEU A 264 3.74 12.80 4.08
N GLY A 265 2.96 11.82 4.57
CA GLY A 265 1.98 11.98 5.64
C GLY A 265 2.60 12.17 7.03
N ARG A 266 3.93 12.32 7.14
CA ARG A 266 4.69 12.48 8.38
C ARG A 266 4.38 11.38 9.41
N ARG A 267 4.08 10.16 8.95
CA ARG A 267 3.71 9.00 9.78
C ARG A 267 2.46 9.24 10.64
N ASN A 268 1.65 10.26 10.33
CA ASN A 268 0.37 10.52 10.98
C ASN A 268 -0.75 9.84 10.16
N PRO A 269 -1.64 9.05 10.79
CA PRO A 269 -2.76 8.40 10.10
C PRO A 269 -3.59 9.31 9.19
N PHE A 270 -3.89 10.53 9.62
CA PHE A 270 -4.66 11.47 8.80
C PHE A 270 -3.80 12.12 7.70
N GLY A 271 -2.51 12.35 7.97
CA GLY A 271 -1.57 12.82 6.96
C GLY A 271 -1.36 11.80 5.84
N ILE A 272 -1.38 10.50 6.18
CA ILE A 272 -1.29 9.37 5.24
C ILE A 272 -2.47 9.38 4.27
N VAL A 273 -3.68 9.65 4.74
CA VAL A 273 -4.87 9.75 3.88
C VAL A 273 -4.71 10.85 2.83
N LEU A 274 -4.26 12.04 3.24
CA LEU A 274 -4.04 13.16 2.32
C LEU A 274 -2.91 12.87 1.32
N ALA A 275 -1.81 12.27 1.80
CA ALA A 275 -0.70 11.87 0.96
C ALA A 275 -1.11 10.78 -0.07
N ALA A 276 -1.91 9.81 0.35
CA ALA A 276 -2.41 8.74 -0.51
C ALA A 276 -3.38 9.28 -1.57
N ALA A 277 -4.26 10.21 -1.21
CA ALA A 277 -5.16 10.88 -2.14
C ALA A 277 -4.36 11.67 -3.20
N LEU A 278 -3.32 12.42 -2.78
CA LEU A 278 -2.44 13.12 -3.71
C LEU A 278 -1.76 12.14 -4.67
N VAL A 279 -1.14 11.08 -4.15
CA VAL A 279 -0.42 10.10 -4.98
C VAL A 279 -1.35 9.38 -5.94
N SER A 280 -2.50 8.88 -5.47
CA SER A 280 -3.49 8.23 -6.32
C SER A 280 -4.05 9.18 -7.39
N GLY A 281 -4.30 10.44 -7.03
CA GLY A 281 -4.77 11.46 -7.98
C GLY A 281 -3.75 11.75 -9.08
N LEU A 282 -2.46 11.83 -8.72
CA LEU A 282 -1.38 12.01 -9.70
C LEU A 282 -1.22 10.80 -10.61
N THR A 283 -1.34 9.58 -10.07
CA THR A 283 -1.27 8.36 -10.89
C THR A 283 -2.42 8.30 -11.89
N LEU A 284 -3.66 8.55 -11.45
CA LEU A 284 -4.83 8.59 -12.33
C LEU A 284 -4.77 9.73 -13.34
N GLY A 285 -4.32 10.91 -12.91
CA GLY A 285 -4.12 12.06 -13.78
C GLY A 285 -3.06 11.81 -14.84
N GLY A 286 -1.94 11.20 -14.48
CA GLY A 286 -0.89 10.81 -15.44
C GLY A 286 -1.38 9.82 -16.48
N GLN A 287 -2.19 8.84 -16.08
CA GLN A 287 -2.85 7.90 -17.00
C GLN A 287 -3.91 8.58 -17.89
N ALA A 288 -4.57 9.64 -17.42
CA ALA A 288 -5.52 10.40 -18.21
C ALA A 288 -4.82 11.29 -19.25
N VAL A 289 -3.75 11.98 -18.87
CA VAL A 289 -2.91 12.76 -19.78
C VAL A 289 -2.29 11.85 -20.85
N GLN A 290 -1.82 10.66 -20.48
CA GLN A 290 -1.32 9.68 -21.46
C GLN A 290 -2.38 9.33 -22.51
N ARG A 291 -3.63 9.11 -22.08
CA ARG A 291 -4.71 8.70 -23.00
C ARG A 291 -5.23 9.83 -23.88
N THR A 292 -5.10 11.07 -23.43
CA THR A 292 -5.67 12.25 -24.13
C THR A 292 -4.65 12.97 -25.01
N GLN A 293 -3.37 12.99 -24.60
CA GLN A 293 -2.30 13.69 -25.32
C GLN A 293 -1.30 12.75 -25.99
N GLU A 294 -1.54 11.43 -25.99
CA GLU A 294 -0.62 10.40 -26.51
C GLU A 294 0.80 10.45 -25.92
N ILE A 295 0.95 11.12 -24.78
CA ILE A 295 2.22 11.26 -24.06
C ILE A 295 2.50 9.95 -23.29
N PRO A 296 3.72 9.40 -23.31
CA PRO A 296 4.04 8.19 -22.54
C PRO A 296 3.72 8.32 -21.04
N ALA A 297 3.08 7.32 -20.42
CA ALA A 297 2.81 7.28 -18.97
C ALA A 297 4.08 7.45 -18.12
N SER A 298 5.25 7.10 -18.67
CA SER A 298 6.55 7.32 -18.05
C SER A 298 6.71 8.76 -17.56
N ILE A 299 6.12 9.75 -18.26
CA ILE A 299 6.15 11.16 -17.85
C ILE A 299 5.34 11.38 -16.57
N GLY A 300 4.14 10.78 -16.46
CA GLY A 300 3.36 10.80 -15.23
C GLY A 300 4.13 10.22 -14.03
N THR A 301 4.84 9.11 -14.24
CA THR A 301 5.71 8.51 -13.23
C THR A 301 6.88 9.42 -12.83
N VAL A 302 7.51 10.10 -13.80
CA VAL A 302 8.58 11.07 -13.52
C VAL A 302 8.05 12.27 -12.74
N VAL A 303 6.88 12.81 -13.12
CA VAL A 303 6.23 13.91 -12.39
C VAL A 303 5.90 13.49 -10.96
N GLN A 304 5.36 12.28 -10.77
CA GLN A 304 5.10 11.72 -9.44
C GLN A 304 6.39 11.61 -8.62
N ALA A 305 7.47 11.08 -9.20
CA ALA A 305 8.77 10.96 -8.54
C ALA A 305 9.37 12.32 -8.15
N VAL A 306 9.31 13.30 -9.05
CA VAL A 306 9.79 14.67 -8.78
C VAL A 306 8.96 15.36 -7.71
N MET A 307 7.64 15.20 -7.72
CA MET A 307 6.74 15.74 -6.69
C MET A 307 7.07 15.14 -5.32
N ILE A 308 7.23 13.83 -5.26
CA ILE A 308 7.66 13.11 -4.05
C ILE A 308 8.99 13.66 -3.55
N LEU A 309 10.00 13.74 -4.42
CA LEU A 309 11.34 14.24 -4.08
C LEU A 309 11.28 15.68 -3.56
N THR A 310 10.50 16.53 -4.22
CA THR A 310 10.32 17.93 -3.83
C THR A 310 9.76 18.03 -2.42
N VAL A 311 8.71 17.27 -2.08
CA VAL A 311 8.13 17.34 -0.74
C VAL A 311 9.06 16.74 0.31
N LEU A 312 9.79 15.67 -0.03
CA LEU A 312 10.75 15.05 0.88
C LEU A 312 11.91 15.99 1.21
N VAL A 313 12.46 16.68 0.20
CA VAL A 313 13.49 17.73 0.37
C VAL A 313 12.95 18.90 1.18
N ALA A 314 11.74 19.39 0.86
CA ALA A 314 11.11 20.48 1.59
C ALA A 314 10.90 20.12 3.08
N ASN A 315 10.44 18.90 3.37
CA ASN A 315 10.26 18.44 4.75
C ASN A 315 11.60 18.37 5.49
N ARG A 316 12.68 17.93 4.83
CA ARG A 316 14.02 17.90 5.42
C ARG A 316 14.57 19.29 5.72
N ILE A 317 14.29 20.27 4.86
CA ILE A 317 14.66 21.68 5.10
C ILE A 317 13.90 22.24 6.31
N VAL A 318 12.60 21.98 6.41
CA VAL A 318 11.77 22.41 7.55
C VAL A 318 12.22 21.76 8.87
N GLU A 319 12.60 20.49 8.85
CA GLU A 319 13.14 19.80 10.02
C GLU A 319 14.48 20.36 10.49
N ARG A 320 15.37 20.77 9.57
CA ARG A 320 16.65 21.41 9.92
C ARG A 320 16.51 22.84 10.45
N ALA A 321 15.38 23.50 10.16
CA ALA A 321 15.09 24.86 10.61
C ALA A 321 14.49 24.92 12.04
N ARG A 322 14.26 23.76 12.67
CA ARG A 322 13.80 23.62 14.06
C ARG A 322 14.93 23.10 14.92
#